data_AF-A0A2V6E8A9-F1
#
_entry.id   AF-A0A2V6E8A9-F1
#
_cell.length_a   1.000
_cell.length_b   1.000
_cell.length_c   1.000
_cell.angle_alpha   90.00
_cell.angle_beta   90.00
_cell.angle_gamma   90.00
#
_symmetry.space_group_name_H-M   'P 1'
#
loop_
_entity.id
_entity.type
_entity.pdbx_description
1 polymer ?
#
loop_
_entity_poly.entity_id
_entity_poly.type
_entity_poly.pdbx_seq_one_letter_code
_entity_poly.pdbx_strand_id
1 'polypeptide(L)'
;MLSSLPRVYPLLGLCGGYAIVMLFNPVREALRDGFRCIARFKRIWLAFVLLGFAYSVFQFATFTPIQNSADLDLNQVTSLPSWYWPRLAEVWRETPLPALEGVAGIFDNATTTYPLSVVAAVLMVVNWRGLHGALLRALRKRYRFWSYFIYLILLLSALASLFKPIVFWRLPEWGGAVPAAGLLQISATVDAVAFIFEYLFGVYIQVYLITVCLAWVKGVSFEEGELCRFAMRRFSYVLKWAGIVVLVSTLIVRMPLLLAYFMHIPNVLDYLPLERVVMSGLIIAFCSVQISLALHNETLGAAIRAHRQFIGANLHRVGWFLFICAMHFFFIMACDAIARAAITDRLVVLFLWKCIFVSLRGLITGWLLASWVCFFRQCETDRIDWESRVRY
;
A
#
# COMPACT_ATOMS: atom_id res chain seq x y z
N MET A 1 10.41 -24.58 -36.00
CA MET A 1 9.16 -24.44 -35.21
C MET A 1 9.07 -25.34 -33.97
N LEU A 2 10.01 -26.28 -33.73
CA LEU A 2 9.98 -27.20 -32.57
C LEU A 2 10.82 -26.74 -31.34
N SER A 3 11.55 -25.63 -31.43
CA SER A 3 12.40 -25.11 -30.34
C SER A 3 11.65 -24.26 -29.28
N SER A 4 10.38 -23.96 -29.51
CA SER A 4 9.52 -23.18 -28.61
C SER A 4 8.69 -24.04 -27.64
N LEU A 5 8.52 -25.33 -27.92
CA LEU A 5 7.73 -26.27 -27.10
C LEU A 5 8.21 -26.39 -25.63
N PRO A 6 9.53 -26.45 -25.31
CA PRO A 6 10.00 -26.59 -23.93
C PRO A 6 9.67 -25.38 -23.03
N ARG A 7 9.36 -24.21 -23.61
CA ARG A 7 9.01 -22.99 -22.86
C ARG A 7 7.52 -22.85 -22.59
N VAL A 8 6.67 -23.55 -23.33
CA VAL A 8 5.20 -23.44 -23.22
C VAL A 8 4.67 -24.34 -22.09
N TYR A 9 5.23 -25.53 -21.88
CA TYR A 9 4.78 -26.45 -20.83
C TYR A 9 4.90 -25.89 -19.39
N PRO A 10 5.98 -25.21 -18.99
CA PRO A 10 6.07 -24.61 -17.66
C PRO A 10 5.02 -23.50 -17.46
N LEU A 11 4.72 -22.75 -18.52
CA LEU A 11 3.76 -21.65 -18.48
C LEU A 11 2.32 -22.18 -18.38
N LEU A 12 2.00 -23.23 -19.14
CA LEU A 12 0.73 -23.94 -19.03
C LEU A 12 0.58 -24.61 -17.65
N GLY A 13 1.65 -25.17 -17.09
CA GLY A 13 1.66 -25.71 -15.73
C GLY A 13 1.41 -24.64 -14.67
N LEU A 14 2.04 -23.47 -14.79
CA LEU A 14 1.81 -22.32 -13.91
C LEU A 14 0.37 -21.79 -14.00
N CYS A 15 -0.14 -21.59 -15.22
CA CYS A 15 -1.52 -21.15 -15.44
C CYS A 15 -2.54 -22.20 -14.95
N GLY A 16 -2.29 -23.48 -15.19
CA GLY A 16 -3.11 -24.59 -14.71
C GLY A 16 -3.12 -24.69 -13.17
N GLY A 17 -1.94 -24.61 -12.55
CA GLY A 17 -1.81 -24.58 -11.09
C GLY A 17 -2.52 -23.38 -10.45
N TYR A 18 -2.36 -22.20 -11.03
CA TYR A 18 -3.09 -21.00 -10.61
C TYR A 18 -4.61 -21.16 -10.73
N ALA A 19 -5.08 -21.72 -11.85
CA ALA A 19 -6.51 -21.98 -12.04
C ALA A 19 -7.06 -22.97 -11.00
N ILE A 20 -6.32 -24.05 -10.70
CA ILE A 20 -6.69 -25.02 -9.66
C ILE A 20 -6.78 -24.32 -8.29
N VAL A 21 -5.78 -23.52 -7.91
CA VAL A 21 -5.81 -22.76 -6.65
C VAL A 21 -7.03 -21.84 -6.60
N MET A 22 -7.34 -21.13 -7.68
CA MET A 22 -8.47 -20.20 -7.74
C MET A 22 -9.84 -20.90 -7.72
N LEU A 23 -9.92 -22.15 -8.18
CA LEU A 23 -11.17 -22.93 -8.21
C LEU A 23 -11.46 -23.63 -6.87
N PHE A 24 -10.43 -24.17 -6.21
CA PHE A 24 -10.57 -25.06 -5.05
C PHE A 24 -10.20 -24.43 -3.70
N ASN A 25 -9.88 -23.13 -3.65
CA ASN A 25 -9.56 -22.48 -2.37
C ASN A 25 -10.82 -22.28 -1.49
N PRO A 26 -10.69 -22.41 -0.16
CA PRO A 26 -11.80 -22.25 0.78
C PRO A 26 -12.26 -20.79 0.95
N VAL A 27 -11.56 -19.82 0.38
CA VAL A 27 -11.88 -18.38 0.47
C VAL A 27 -12.51 -17.83 -0.82
N ARG A 28 -12.93 -18.72 -1.73
CA ARG A 28 -13.44 -18.38 -3.06
C ARG A 28 -14.67 -17.47 -3.00
N GLU A 29 -15.55 -17.68 -2.02
CA GLU A 29 -16.73 -16.85 -1.83
C GLU A 29 -16.36 -15.41 -1.49
N ALA A 30 -15.44 -15.21 -0.54
CA ALA A 30 -14.91 -13.88 -0.22
C ALA A 30 -14.20 -13.22 -1.40
N LEU A 31 -13.47 -13.98 -2.22
CA LEU A 31 -12.84 -13.48 -3.44
C LEU A 31 -13.89 -13.00 -4.46
N ARG A 32 -14.95 -13.80 -4.67
CA ARG A 32 -16.06 -13.46 -5.57
C ARG A 32 -16.84 -12.26 -5.08
N ASP A 33 -17.11 -12.19 -3.79
CA ASP A 33 -17.84 -11.07 -3.17
C ASP A 33 -17.03 -9.78 -3.20
N GLY A 34 -15.72 -9.87 -2.98
CA GLY A 34 -14.82 -8.74 -3.21
C GLY A 34 -14.90 -8.21 -4.64
N PHE A 35 -14.97 -9.10 -5.64
CA PHE A 35 -15.12 -8.70 -7.04
C PHE A 35 -16.46 -7.99 -7.30
N ARG A 36 -17.55 -8.54 -6.76
CA ARG A 36 -18.89 -7.90 -6.83
C ARG A 36 -18.91 -6.54 -6.14
N CYS A 37 -18.21 -6.42 -5.01
CA CYS A 37 -18.08 -5.16 -4.26
C CYS A 37 -17.38 -4.09 -5.09
N ILE A 38 -16.22 -4.39 -5.68
CA ILE A 38 -15.49 -3.41 -6.50
C ILE A 38 -16.19 -3.08 -7.83
N ALA A 39 -16.96 -4.03 -8.39
CA ALA A 39 -17.77 -3.80 -9.58
C ALA A 39 -18.90 -2.80 -9.30
N ARG A 40 -19.54 -2.90 -8.12
CA ARG A 40 -20.58 -1.96 -7.68
C ARG A 40 -19.99 -0.62 -7.22
N PHE A 41 -18.91 -0.65 -6.46
CA PHE A 41 -18.26 0.53 -5.90
C PHE A 41 -16.86 0.72 -6.52
N LYS A 42 -16.85 1.22 -7.76
CA LYS A 42 -15.62 1.47 -8.54
C LYS A 42 -14.58 2.31 -7.80
N ARG A 43 -15.02 3.17 -6.87
CA ARG A 43 -14.16 4.01 -6.02
C ARG A 43 -13.10 3.22 -5.26
N ILE A 44 -13.37 1.96 -4.91
CA ILE A 44 -12.44 1.13 -4.12
C ILE A 44 -11.14 0.96 -4.89
N TRP A 45 -11.21 0.45 -6.12
CA TRP A 45 -10.02 0.23 -6.93
C TRP A 45 -9.51 1.52 -7.58
N LEU A 46 -10.40 2.46 -7.93
CA LEU A 46 -9.99 3.75 -8.51
C LEU A 46 -9.12 4.57 -7.56
N ALA A 47 -9.36 4.52 -6.24
CA ALA A 47 -8.50 5.19 -5.27
C ALA A 47 -7.06 4.67 -5.33
N PHE A 48 -6.88 3.34 -5.35
CA PHE A 48 -5.56 2.71 -5.49
C PHE A 48 -4.89 3.07 -6.81
N VAL A 49 -5.65 3.05 -7.92
CA VAL A 49 -5.13 3.42 -9.25
C VAL A 49 -4.72 4.87 -9.30
N LEU A 50 -5.54 5.80 -8.79
CA LEU A 50 -5.25 7.24 -8.79
C LEU A 50 -3.97 7.55 -7.97
N LEU A 51 -3.87 6.99 -6.77
CA LEU A 51 -2.70 7.17 -5.89
C LEU A 51 -1.43 6.61 -6.53
N GLY A 52 -1.49 5.37 -7.01
CA GLY A 52 -0.37 4.76 -7.71
C GLY A 52 0.01 5.50 -8.99
N PHE A 53 -0.97 6.00 -9.75
CA PHE A 53 -0.75 6.67 -11.03
C PHE A 53 -0.05 8.01 -10.81
N ALA A 54 -0.54 8.80 -9.85
CA ALA A 54 0.11 10.06 -9.46
C ALA A 54 1.56 9.84 -9.01
N TYR A 55 1.81 8.79 -8.22
CA TYR A 55 3.18 8.43 -7.81
C TYR A 55 4.05 8.05 -9.00
N SER A 56 3.54 7.23 -9.91
CA SER A 56 4.27 6.78 -11.10
C SER A 56 4.63 7.93 -12.03
N VAL A 57 3.68 8.84 -12.29
CA VAL A 57 3.93 10.04 -13.10
C VAL A 57 4.98 10.93 -12.45
N PHE A 58 4.89 11.17 -11.14
CA PHE A 58 5.89 11.96 -10.42
C PHE A 58 7.28 11.33 -10.48
N GLN A 59 7.38 10.03 -10.20
CA GLN A 59 8.64 9.28 -10.27
C GLN A 59 9.25 9.34 -11.67
N PHE A 60 8.42 9.18 -12.70
CA PHE A 60 8.86 9.30 -14.09
C PHE A 60 9.38 10.71 -14.37
N ALA A 61 8.62 11.76 -14.03
CA ALA A 61 9.01 13.15 -14.28
C ALA A 61 10.28 13.58 -13.51
N THR A 62 10.52 13.04 -12.32
CA THR A 62 11.64 13.45 -11.45
C THR A 62 12.93 12.69 -11.76
N PHE A 63 12.84 11.40 -12.06
CA PHE A 63 14.02 10.52 -12.16
C PHE A 63 14.30 10.03 -13.58
N THR A 64 13.54 10.45 -14.58
CA THR A 64 13.76 10.08 -15.98
C THR A 64 14.32 11.28 -16.74
N PRO A 65 15.64 11.38 -16.95
CA PRO A 65 16.22 12.45 -17.74
C PRO A 65 15.87 12.24 -19.22
N ILE A 66 15.08 13.14 -19.79
CA ILE A 66 14.88 13.20 -21.24
C ILE A 66 16.06 13.98 -21.81
N GLN A 67 16.98 13.30 -22.50
CA GLN A 67 18.20 13.92 -22.99
C GLN A 67 18.05 14.36 -24.46
N ASN A 68 17.39 13.56 -25.30
CA ASN A 68 17.26 13.84 -26.73
C ASN A 68 15.87 13.46 -27.29
N SER A 69 15.52 13.97 -28.47
CA SER A 69 14.26 13.63 -29.16
C SER A 69 14.15 12.14 -29.54
N ALA A 70 15.29 11.45 -29.67
CA ALA A 70 15.36 10.01 -29.90
C ALA A 70 14.80 9.19 -28.73
N ASP A 71 14.81 9.74 -27.51
CA ASP A 71 14.25 9.08 -26.32
C ASP A 71 12.71 8.98 -26.42
N LEU A 72 12.09 9.85 -27.22
CA LEU A 72 10.64 9.94 -27.45
C LEU A 72 10.18 9.28 -28.77
N ASP A 73 11.03 8.47 -29.40
CA ASP A 73 10.68 7.80 -30.66
C ASP A 73 9.57 6.74 -30.47
N LEU A 74 8.45 6.91 -31.18
CA LEU A 74 7.31 5.99 -31.13
C LEU A 74 7.62 4.64 -31.80
N ASN A 75 8.61 4.58 -32.68
CA ASN A 75 9.05 3.33 -33.32
C ASN A 75 9.67 2.33 -32.32
N GLN A 76 10.00 2.79 -31.10
CA GLN A 76 10.40 1.94 -29.99
C GLN A 76 9.34 0.86 -29.68
N VAL A 77 8.05 1.16 -29.87
CA VAL A 77 6.94 0.21 -29.60
C VAL A 77 6.97 -0.97 -30.58
N THR A 78 7.30 -0.72 -31.84
CA THR A 78 7.29 -1.76 -32.90
C THR A 78 8.56 -2.60 -32.95
N SER A 79 9.58 -2.26 -32.15
CA SER A 79 10.90 -2.92 -32.14
C SER A 79 11.00 -4.20 -31.30
N LEU A 80 9.87 -4.84 -30.97
CA LEU A 80 9.75 -6.06 -30.13
C LEU A 80 10.84 -7.14 -30.31
N PRO A 81 11.29 -7.48 -31.55
CA PRO A 81 12.32 -8.50 -31.75
C PRO A 81 13.71 -8.12 -31.18
N SER A 82 13.97 -6.84 -30.94
CA SER A 82 15.24 -6.30 -30.44
C SER A 82 15.27 -6.12 -28.91
N TRP A 83 14.26 -6.62 -28.20
CA TRP A 83 14.14 -6.44 -26.76
C TRP A 83 15.03 -7.42 -25.99
N TYR A 84 15.68 -6.94 -24.92
CA TYR A 84 16.50 -7.78 -24.06
C TYR A 84 15.63 -8.48 -23.00
N TRP A 85 15.35 -9.77 -23.18
CA TRP A 85 14.55 -10.51 -22.20
C TRP A 85 15.42 -10.97 -21.01
N PRO A 86 15.08 -10.61 -19.76
CA PRO A 86 15.91 -10.95 -18.60
C PRO A 86 15.88 -12.44 -18.29
N ARG A 87 16.87 -12.89 -17.49
CA ARG A 87 16.90 -14.27 -17.01
C ARG A 87 15.89 -14.46 -15.88
N LEU A 88 15.27 -15.64 -15.80
CA LEU A 88 14.33 -15.96 -14.71
C LEU A 88 14.95 -15.79 -13.32
N ALA A 89 16.25 -16.06 -13.17
CA ALA A 89 16.96 -15.89 -11.90
C ALA A 89 17.02 -14.41 -11.43
N GLU A 90 17.14 -13.47 -12.36
CA GLU A 90 17.14 -12.02 -12.05
C GLU A 90 15.76 -11.60 -11.56
N VAL A 91 14.71 -12.01 -12.30
CA VAL A 91 13.31 -11.78 -11.92
C VAL A 91 13.00 -12.37 -10.54
N TRP A 92 13.46 -13.59 -10.27
CA TRP A 92 13.20 -14.28 -9.00
C TRP A 92 13.87 -13.62 -7.79
N ARG A 93 14.97 -12.90 -8.00
CA ARG A 93 15.68 -12.18 -6.93
C ARG A 93 14.97 -10.87 -6.57
N GLU A 94 14.37 -10.20 -7.55
CA GLU A 94 13.75 -8.88 -7.36
C GLU A 94 12.27 -8.93 -6.95
N THR A 95 11.56 -10.02 -7.29
CA THR A 95 10.10 -10.13 -7.12
C THR A 95 9.60 -10.36 -5.68
N PRO A 96 10.24 -11.20 -4.83
CA PRO A 96 9.65 -11.63 -3.56
C PRO A 96 9.37 -10.50 -2.56
N LEU A 97 10.30 -9.56 -2.40
CA LEU A 97 10.16 -8.48 -1.43
C LEU A 97 9.01 -7.52 -1.81
N PRO A 98 8.96 -6.95 -3.03
CA PRO A 98 7.82 -6.14 -3.46
C PRO A 98 6.47 -6.87 -3.39
N ALA A 99 6.47 -8.19 -3.63
CA ALA A 99 5.25 -9.00 -3.50
C ALA A 99 4.78 -9.09 -2.04
N LEU A 100 5.71 -9.35 -1.11
CA LEU A 100 5.43 -9.38 0.33
C LEU A 100 4.90 -8.03 0.84
N GLU A 101 5.48 -6.93 0.37
CA GLU A 101 5.00 -5.58 0.70
C GLU A 101 3.60 -5.32 0.15
N GLY A 102 3.28 -5.83 -1.04
CA GLY A 102 1.93 -5.79 -1.60
C GLY A 102 0.93 -6.50 -0.68
N VAL A 103 1.28 -7.69 -0.18
CA VAL A 103 0.44 -8.45 0.77
C VAL A 103 0.26 -7.68 2.07
N ALA A 104 1.35 -7.18 2.67
CA ALA A 104 1.30 -6.38 3.89
C ALA A 104 0.44 -5.13 3.71
N GLY A 105 0.55 -4.47 2.56
CA GLY A 105 -0.23 -3.28 2.22
C GLY A 105 -1.74 -3.48 2.33
N ILE A 106 -2.27 -4.66 1.98
CA ILE A 106 -3.72 -4.96 2.11
C ILE A 106 -4.23 -4.73 3.54
N PHE A 107 -3.40 -4.96 4.54
CA PHE A 107 -3.83 -4.95 5.94
C PHE A 107 -3.63 -3.63 6.66
N ASP A 108 -2.78 -2.75 6.13
CA ASP A 108 -2.28 -1.60 6.87
C ASP A 108 -2.29 -0.31 6.04
N ASN A 109 -1.40 -0.19 5.05
CA ASN A 109 -1.39 0.89 4.09
C ASN A 109 -1.03 0.39 2.68
N ALA A 110 -2.03 0.21 1.83
CA ALA A 110 -1.86 -0.42 0.53
C ALA A 110 -1.32 0.50 -0.59
N THR A 111 -1.14 1.81 -0.31
CA THR A 111 -0.64 2.77 -1.33
C THR A 111 0.40 3.72 -0.81
N THR A 112 1.36 4.03 -1.68
CA THR A 112 2.08 5.29 -1.62
C THR A 112 1.11 6.44 -1.87
N THR A 113 0.98 7.34 -0.91
CA THR A 113 0.07 8.49 -1.00
C THR A 113 0.73 9.73 -1.60
N TYR A 114 2.06 9.78 -1.60
CA TYR A 114 2.84 10.78 -2.32
C TYR A 114 2.69 10.59 -3.85
N PRO A 115 2.52 11.65 -4.66
CA PRO A 115 2.52 13.07 -4.29
C PRO A 115 1.14 13.63 -3.92
N LEU A 116 0.05 12.85 -4.01
CA LEU A 116 -1.30 13.34 -3.68
C LEU A 116 -1.47 13.73 -2.21
N SER A 117 -0.58 13.27 -1.33
CA SER A 117 -0.43 13.78 0.04
C SER A 117 -0.22 15.29 0.09
N VAL A 118 0.40 15.91 -0.93
CA VAL A 118 0.54 17.37 -1.02
C VAL A 118 -0.82 18.05 -1.07
N VAL A 119 -1.75 17.53 -1.86
CA VAL A 119 -3.13 18.06 -1.94
C VAL A 119 -3.81 17.93 -0.58
N ALA A 120 -3.69 16.77 0.06
CA ALA A 120 -4.23 16.55 1.41
C ALA A 120 -3.61 17.51 2.44
N ALA A 121 -2.31 17.77 2.35
CA ALA A 121 -1.61 18.71 3.21
C ALA A 121 -2.07 20.16 2.98
N VAL A 122 -2.26 20.59 1.73
CA VAL A 122 -2.84 21.91 1.41
C VAL A 122 -4.24 22.03 2.00
N LEU A 123 -5.10 21.04 1.79
CA LEU A 123 -6.45 21.03 2.33
C LEU A 123 -6.46 21.08 3.86
N MET A 124 -5.50 20.41 4.50
CA MET A 124 -5.31 20.49 5.94
C MET A 124 -4.89 21.89 6.37
N VAL A 125 -3.83 22.48 5.78
CA VAL A 125 -3.31 23.81 6.15
C VAL A 125 -4.33 24.93 5.92
N VAL A 126 -5.14 24.85 4.85
CA VAL A 126 -6.19 25.83 4.55
C VAL A 126 -7.43 25.65 5.44
N ASN A 127 -7.43 24.66 6.35
CA ASN A 127 -8.58 24.31 7.18
C ASN A 127 -9.84 24.00 6.37
N TRP A 128 -9.71 23.32 5.24
CA TRP A 128 -10.83 23.05 4.33
C TRP A 128 -11.99 22.38 5.08
N ARG A 129 -13.19 22.98 5.02
CA ARG A 129 -14.41 22.52 5.72
C ARG A 129 -14.24 22.35 7.24
N GLY A 130 -13.34 23.10 7.87
CA GLY A 130 -13.11 23.03 9.32
C GLY A 130 -12.39 21.75 9.77
N LEU A 131 -11.57 21.15 8.89
CA LEU A 131 -10.83 19.90 9.15
C LEU A 131 -10.02 19.97 10.45
N HIS A 132 -9.36 21.08 10.74
CA HIS A 132 -8.60 21.26 11.98
C HIS A 132 -9.51 21.12 13.21
N GLY A 133 -10.66 21.80 13.19
CA GLY A 133 -11.63 21.75 14.29
C GLY A 133 -12.26 20.37 14.46
N ALA A 134 -12.52 19.65 13.36
CA ALA A 134 -13.02 18.28 13.42
C ALA A 134 -11.97 17.30 13.97
N LEU A 135 -10.75 17.37 13.45
CA LEU A 135 -9.63 16.53 13.86
C LEU A 135 -9.25 16.78 15.32
N LEU A 136 -9.07 18.05 15.71
CA LEU A 136 -8.69 18.39 17.08
C LEU A 136 -9.78 18.00 18.09
N ARG A 137 -11.08 18.12 17.75
CA ARG A 137 -12.17 17.62 18.59
C ARG A 137 -12.12 16.11 18.73
N ALA A 138 -11.90 15.38 17.63
CA ALA A 138 -11.77 13.93 17.63
C ALA A 138 -10.56 13.47 18.48
N LEU A 139 -9.42 14.13 18.33
CA LEU A 139 -8.22 13.87 19.12
C LEU A 139 -8.42 14.21 20.60
N ARG A 140 -8.98 15.38 20.93
CA ARG A 140 -9.24 15.80 22.32
C ARG A 140 -10.16 14.85 23.05
N LYS A 141 -11.23 14.38 22.40
CA LYS A 141 -12.18 13.43 22.98
C LYS A 141 -11.48 12.15 23.47
N ARG A 142 -10.38 11.76 22.83
CA ARG A 142 -9.71 10.47 23.07
C ARG A 142 -8.38 10.57 23.82
N TYR A 143 -7.52 11.48 23.39
CA TYR A 143 -6.14 11.61 23.90
C TYR A 143 -5.99 12.74 24.92
N ARG A 144 -7.05 13.51 25.18
CA ARG A 144 -7.09 14.63 26.14
C ARG A 144 -5.91 15.58 25.90
N PHE A 145 -4.99 15.72 26.85
CA PHE A 145 -3.82 16.59 26.75
C PHE A 145 -2.89 16.22 25.59
N TRP A 146 -2.65 14.91 25.35
CA TRP A 146 -1.78 14.42 24.28
C TRP A 146 -2.29 14.76 22.87
N SER A 147 -3.56 15.18 22.73
CA SER A 147 -4.12 15.60 21.45
C SER A 147 -3.37 16.76 20.81
N TYR A 148 -2.88 17.73 21.61
CA TYR A 148 -2.14 18.88 21.10
C TYR A 148 -0.79 18.46 20.52
N PHE A 149 -0.10 17.53 21.18
CA PHE A 149 1.18 17.00 20.71
C PHE A 149 1.04 16.17 19.43
N ILE A 150 0.06 15.26 19.39
CA ILE A 150 -0.25 14.47 18.19
C ILE A 150 -0.60 15.39 17.01
N TYR A 151 -1.41 16.41 17.27
CA TYR A 151 -1.82 17.37 16.26
C TYR A 151 -0.64 18.21 15.75
N LEU A 152 0.27 18.64 16.63
CA LEU A 152 1.48 19.36 16.25
C LEU A 152 2.39 18.51 15.35
N ILE A 153 2.63 17.24 15.71
CA ILE A 153 3.40 16.30 14.87
C ILE A 153 2.73 16.15 13.51
N LEU A 154 1.42 16.00 13.46
CA LEU A 154 0.69 15.89 12.20
C LEU A 154 0.83 17.15 11.34
N LEU A 155 0.78 18.34 11.95
CA LEU A 155 0.94 19.60 11.23
C LEU A 155 2.37 19.75 10.67
N LEU A 156 3.39 19.44 11.47
CA LEU A 156 4.78 19.49 11.04
C LEU A 156 5.06 18.48 9.91
N SER A 157 4.50 17.27 10.01
CA SER A 157 4.61 16.26 8.95
C SER A 157 3.82 16.62 7.69
N ALA A 158 2.67 17.28 7.81
CA ALA A 158 1.94 17.83 6.66
C ALA A 158 2.77 18.92 5.95
N LEU A 159 3.38 19.83 6.70
CA LEU A 159 4.29 20.84 6.16
C LEU A 159 5.50 20.19 5.47
N ALA A 160 6.13 19.18 6.08
CA ALA A 160 7.21 18.43 5.44
C ALA A 160 6.76 17.76 4.13
N SER A 161 5.54 17.22 4.08
CA SER A 161 4.97 16.66 2.84
C SER A 161 4.76 17.72 1.75
N LEU A 162 4.50 18.99 2.09
CA LEU A 162 4.45 20.10 1.12
C LEU A 162 5.84 20.46 0.59
N PHE A 163 6.87 20.41 1.44
CA PHE A 163 8.24 20.73 1.05
C PHE A 163 8.92 19.61 0.26
N LYS A 164 8.51 18.35 0.46
CA LYS A 164 9.12 17.18 -0.15
C LYS A 164 9.27 17.28 -1.69
N PRO A 165 8.23 17.60 -2.48
CA PRO A 165 8.40 17.77 -3.94
C PRO A 165 9.42 18.84 -4.30
N ILE A 166 9.47 19.95 -3.57
CA ILE A 166 10.42 21.05 -3.83
C ILE A 166 11.85 20.57 -3.60
N VAL A 167 12.08 19.88 -2.48
CA VAL A 167 13.39 19.30 -2.15
C VAL A 167 13.81 18.30 -3.23
N PHE A 168 12.93 17.36 -3.59
CA PHE A 168 13.26 16.33 -4.58
C PHE A 168 13.43 16.86 -6.00
N TRP A 169 12.65 17.88 -6.41
CA TRP A 169 12.79 18.52 -7.71
C TRP A 169 14.07 19.35 -7.82
N ARG A 170 14.47 20.02 -6.73
CA ARG A 170 15.66 20.88 -6.70
C ARG A 170 16.96 20.12 -6.39
N LEU A 171 16.89 18.83 -6.05
CA LEU A 171 18.06 17.98 -5.80
C LEU A 171 19.13 18.08 -6.91
N PRO A 172 18.80 18.01 -8.22
CA PRO A 172 19.78 18.12 -9.29
C PRO A 172 20.47 19.49 -9.35
N GLU A 173 19.71 20.57 -9.12
CA GLU A 173 20.24 21.94 -9.14
C GLU A 173 21.12 22.23 -7.92
N TRP A 174 20.74 21.71 -6.75
CA TRP A 174 21.52 21.89 -5.53
C TRP A 174 22.77 21.01 -5.48
N GLY A 175 22.87 19.98 -6.33
CA GLY A 175 24.06 19.14 -6.48
C GLY A 175 25.33 19.92 -6.84
N GLY A 176 25.19 21.11 -7.43
CA GLY A 176 26.32 22.01 -7.70
C GLY A 176 26.66 23.00 -6.59
N ALA A 177 25.78 23.19 -5.59
CA ALA A 177 25.88 24.25 -4.57
C ALA A 177 26.07 23.73 -3.14
N VAL A 178 25.61 22.50 -2.85
CA VAL A 178 25.67 21.90 -1.51
C VAL A 178 26.41 20.56 -1.60
N PRO A 179 27.27 20.20 -0.63
CA PRO A 179 27.89 18.88 -0.59
C PRO A 179 26.84 17.77 -0.69
N ALA A 180 27.13 16.72 -1.48
CA ALA A 180 26.21 15.61 -1.70
C ALA A 180 25.70 14.97 -0.39
N ALA A 181 26.55 14.89 0.64
CA ALA A 181 26.16 14.41 1.96
C ALA A 181 25.06 15.28 2.61
N GLY A 182 25.17 16.61 2.51
CA GLY A 182 24.16 17.54 3.02
C GLY A 182 22.81 17.40 2.29
N LEU A 183 22.84 17.15 0.98
CA LEU A 183 21.62 16.89 0.19
C LEU A 183 20.93 15.58 0.57
N LEU A 184 21.70 14.53 0.80
CA LEU A 184 21.18 13.24 1.27
C LEU A 184 20.58 13.36 2.67
N GLN A 185 21.24 14.09 3.58
CA GLN A 185 20.71 14.37 4.91
C GLN A 185 19.37 15.14 4.86
N ILE A 186 19.32 16.25 4.11
CA ILE A 186 18.10 17.07 3.99
C ILE A 186 16.95 16.25 3.38
N SER A 187 17.21 15.54 2.28
CA SER A 187 16.18 14.73 1.61
C SER A 187 15.69 13.58 2.49
N ALA A 188 16.59 12.89 3.20
CA ALA A 188 16.23 11.82 4.13
C ALA A 188 15.42 12.34 5.33
N THR A 189 15.78 13.49 5.91
CA THR A 189 15.03 14.10 7.00
C THR A 189 13.63 14.50 6.55
N VAL A 190 13.52 15.21 5.42
CA VAL A 190 12.21 15.63 4.90
C VAL A 190 11.35 14.43 4.55
N ASP A 191 11.91 13.38 3.94
CA ASP A 191 11.19 12.14 3.64
C ASP A 191 10.71 11.43 4.91
N ALA A 192 11.56 11.33 5.94
CA ALA A 192 11.19 10.70 7.21
C ALA A 192 10.07 11.45 7.94
N VAL A 193 10.11 12.79 7.96
CA VAL A 193 9.06 13.60 8.60
C VAL A 193 7.77 13.60 7.79
N ALA A 194 7.85 13.72 6.46
CA ALA A 194 6.68 13.66 5.57
C ALA A 194 5.98 12.30 5.62
N PHE A 195 6.74 11.21 5.79
CA PHE A 195 6.22 9.85 5.86
C PHE A 195 5.14 9.68 6.93
N ILE A 196 5.25 10.36 8.09
CA ILE A 196 4.24 10.29 9.15
C ILE A 196 2.87 10.71 8.62
N PHE A 197 2.81 11.85 7.92
CA PHE A 197 1.56 12.36 7.35
C PHE A 197 1.07 11.48 6.19
N GLU A 198 1.97 11.12 5.28
CA GLU A 198 1.67 10.26 4.13
C GLU A 198 1.07 8.92 4.55
N TYR A 199 1.65 8.30 5.57
CA TYR A 199 1.19 7.04 6.11
C TYR A 199 -0.18 7.18 6.80
N LEU A 200 -0.36 8.19 7.66
CA LEU A 200 -1.65 8.42 8.33
C LEU A 200 -2.78 8.72 7.34
N PHE A 201 -2.47 9.46 6.27
CA PHE A 201 -3.40 9.70 5.19
C PHE A 201 -3.76 8.42 4.43
N GLY A 202 -2.77 7.55 4.18
CA GLY A 202 -2.99 6.23 3.57
C GLY A 202 -3.90 5.34 4.41
N VAL A 203 -3.63 5.24 5.71
CA VAL A 203 -4.49 4.52 6.67
C VAL A 203 -5.90 5.12 6.70
N TYR A 204 -6.04 6.44 6.66
CA TYR A 204 -7.35 7.08 6.59
C TYR A 204 -8.14 6.69 5.34
N ILE A 205 -7.50 6.72 4.16
CA ILE A 205 -8.10 6.26 2.90
C ILE A 205 -8.50 4.79 3.03
N GLN A 206 -7.64 3.94 3.57
CA GLN A 206 -7.93 2.52 3.72
C GLN A 206 -9.10 2.26 4.68
N VAL A 207 -9.18 2.98 5.81
CA VAL A 207 -10.35 2.92 6.71
C VAL A 207 -11.62 3.34 5.98
N TYR A 208 -11.57 4.41 5.19
CA TYR A 208 -12.70 4.82 4.35
C TYR A 208 -13.12 3.70 3.38
N LEU A 209 -12.17 3.10 2.66
CA LEU A 209 -12.46 2.01 1.72
C LEU A 209 -13.02 0.76 2.41
N ILE A 210 -12.50 0.40 3.61
CA ILE A 210 -13.08 -0.65 4.45
C ILE A 210 -14.55 -0.32 4.77
N THR A 211 -14.86 0.93 5.14
CA THR A 211 -16.25 1.30 5.44
C THR A 211 -17.17 1.26 4.21
N VAL A 212 -16.66 1.55 3.00
CA VAL A 212 -17.40 1.35 1.74
C VAL A 212 -17.73 -0.13 1.55
N CYS A 213 -16.74 -1.01 1.73
CA CYS A 213 -16.93 -2.46 1.61
C CYS A 213 -17.96 -2.98 2.61
N LEU A 214 -17.96 -2.49 3.86
CA LEU A 214 -18.97 -2.87 4.84
C LEU A 214 -20.38 -2.47 4.45
N ALA A 215 -20.54 -1.24 3.94
CA ALA A 215 -21.84 -0.76 3.52
C ALA A 215 -22.39 -1.62 2.38
N TRP A 216 -21.51 -2.11 1.49
CA TRP A 216 -21.85 -3.13 0.49
C TRP A 216 -22.32 -4.44 1.14
N VAL A 217 -21.53 -5.01 2.07
CA VAL A 217 -21.86 -6.28 2.73
C VAL A 217 -23.19 -6.18 3.50
N LYS A 218 -23.50 -5.02 4.08
CA LYS A 218 -24.75 -4.76 4.80
C LYS A 218 -25.91 -4.35 3.89
N GLY A 219 -25.69 -4.12 2.60
CA GLY A 219 -26.72 -3.67 1.66
C GLY A 219 -27.24 -2.25 1.90
N VAL A 220 -26.50 -1.40 2.62
CA VAL A 220 -26.95 -0.05 3.01
C VAL A 220 -26.50 0.99 1.98
N SER A 221 -27.41 1.87 1.56
CA SER A 221 -27.08 3.08 0.80
C SER A 221 -26.59 4.19 1.74
N PHE A 222 -25.66 5.02 1.26
CA PHE A 222 -25.07 6.09 2.08
C PHE A 222 -24.76 7.30 1.22
N GLU A 223 -24.86 8.48 1.83
CA GLU A 223 -24.31 9.70 1.26
C GLU A 223 -22.80 9.81 1.54
N GLU A 224 -22.05 10.36 0.59
CA GLU A 224 -20.57 10.37 0.66
C GLU A 224 -20.05 11.18 1.85
N GLY A 225 -20.69 12.30 2.14
CA GLY A 225 -20.33 13.15 3.28
C GLY A 225 -20.56 12.46 4.64
N GLU A 226 -21.54 11.56 4.73
CA GLU A 226 -21.81 10.80 5.94
C GLU A 226 -20.79 9.68 6.13
N LEU A 227 -20.48 8.94 5.05
CA LEU A 227 -19.49 7.88 5.11
C LEU A 227 -18.09 8.41 5.44
N CYS A 228 -17.69 9.55 4.86
CA CYS A 228 -16.43 10.21 5.22
C CYS A 228 -16.39 10.61 6.71
N ARG A 229 -17.48 11.17 7.24
CA ARG A 229 -17.58 11.51 8.68
C ARG A 229 -17.57 10.28 9.58
N PHE A 230 -18.15 9.17 9.12
CA PHE A 230 -18.11 7.89 9.82
C PHE A 230 -16.70 7.30 9.82
N ALA A 231 -16.04 7.27 8.65
CA ALA A 231 -14.67 6.81 8.49
C ALA A 231 -13.70 7.65 9.35
N MET A 232 -13.86 8.97 9.42
CA MET A 232 -13.07 9.84 10.30
C MET A 232 -13.22 9.49 11.78
N ARG A 233 -14.45 9.18 12.22
CA ARG A 233 -14.69 8.70 13.60
C ARG A 233 -13.98 7.37 13.85
N ARG A 234 -14.07 6.42 12.91
CA ARG A 234 -13.40 5.11 12.99
C ARG A 234 -11.87 5.22 12.92
N PHE A 235 -11.35 6.12 12.12
CA PHE A 235 -9.92 6.40 12.02
C PHE A 235 -9.31 6.80 13.36
N SER A 236 -10.04 7.54 14.21
CA SER A 236 -9.56 7.88 15.57
C SER A 236 -9.25 6.66 16.45
N TYR A 237 -9.92 5.52 16.20
CA TYR A 237 -9.67 4.23 16.87
C TYR A 237 -8.45 3.52 16.31
N VAL A 238 -8.29 3.57 14.98
CA VAL A 238 -7.14 3.02 14.27
C VAL A 238 -5.87 3.83 14.53
N LEU A 239 -5.98 5.13 14.83
CA LEU A 239 -4.84 6.04 15.00
C LEU A 239 -3.80 5.55 16.02
N LYS A 240 -4.23 4.89 17.10
CA LYS A 240 -3.27 4.33 18.08
C LYS A 240 -2.44 3.21 17.47
N TRP A 241 -3.07 2.34 16.68
CA TRP A 241 -2.37 1.28 15.94
C TRP A 241 -1.46 1.87 14.87
N ALA A 242 -1.99 2.77 14.03
CA ALA A 242 -1.23 3.45 12.99
C ALA A 242 0.00 4.17 13.56
N GLY A 243 -0.13 4.84 14.72
CA GLY A 243 1.00 5.47 15.40
C GLY A 243 2.07 4.48 15.86
N ILE A 244 1.69 3.27 16.31
CA ILE A 244 2.66 2.21 16.65
C ILE A 244 3.38 1.74 15.38
N VAL A 245 2.65 1.48 14.30
CA VAL A 245 3.28 1.03 13.04
C VAL A 245 4.21 2.11 12.48
N VAL A 246 3.81 3.38 12.52
CA VAL A 246 4.69 4.52 12.15
C VAL A 246 5.92 4.56 13.02
N LEU A 247 5.78 4.43 14.35
CA LEU A 247 6.91 4.45 15.27
C LEU A 247 7.87 3.30 14.99
N VAL A 248 7.36 2.07 14.87
CA VAL A 248 8.17 0.88 14.58
C VAL A 248 8.83 0.99 13.22
N SER A 249 8.11 1.46 12.18
CA SER A 249 8.68 1.72 10.85
C SER A 249 9.77 2.80 10.89
N THR A 250 9.56 3.85 11.69
CA THR A 250 10.55 4.91 11.88
C THR A 250 11.81 4.35 12.55
N LEU A 251 11.65 3.51 13.58
CA LEU A 251 12.78 2.92 14.31
C LEU A 251 13.54 1.86 13.51
N ILE A 252 12.82 1.02 12.75
CA ILE A 252 13.41 -0.11 12.02
C ILE A 252 13.96 0.31 10.67
N VAL A 253 13.33 1.26 9.96
CA VAL A 253 13.69 1.58 8.57
C VAL A 253 14.29 2.98 8.44
N ARG A 254 13.63 3.99 9.03
CA ARG A 254 14.00 5.40 8.79
C ARG A 254 15.16 5.87 9.65
N MET A 255 15.22 5.44 10.90
CA MET A 255 16.27 5.82 11.83
C MET A 255 17.63 5.24 11.40
N PRO A 256 17.77 3.98 10.98
CA PRO A 256 19.00 3.48 10.38
C PRO A 256 19.42 4.27 9.14
N LEU A 257 18.48 4.59 8.25
CA LEU A 257 18.75 5.42 7.07
C LEU A 257 19.30 6.80 7.44
N LEU A 258 18.69 7.46 8.44
CA LEU A 258 19.17 8.74 8.96
C LEU A 258 20.56 8.59 9.60
N LEU A 259 20.78 7.56 10.41
CA LEU A 259 22.09 7.31 11.01
C LEU A 259 23.18 7.06 9.96
N ALA A 260 22.85 6.36 8.87
CA ALA A 260 23.77 6.16 7.76
C ALA A 260 24.24 7.49 7.15
N TYR A 261 23.32 8.43 6.94
CA TYR A 261 23.64 9.73 6.34
C TYR A 261 24.23 10.75 7.31
N PHE A 262 23.84 10.73 8.59
CA PHE A 262 24.31 11.69 9.60
C PHE A 262 25.58 11.23 10.33
N MET A 263 25.70 9.93 10.63
CA MET A 263 26.80 9.35 11.41
C MET A 263 27.77 8.49 10.58
N HIS A 264 27.58 8.40 9.26
CA HIS A 264 28.47 7.66 8.34
C HIS A 264 28.71 6.19 8.75
N ILE A 265 27.69 5.54 9.33
CA ILE A 265 27.80 4.13 9.73
C ILE A 265 27.82 3.25 8.46
N PRO A 266 28.87 2.44 8.24
CA PRO A 266 28.98 1.60 7.05
C PRO A 266 27.93 0.47 7.05
N ASN A 267 27.55 0.01 5.85
CA ASN A 267 26.70 -1.17 5.60
C ASN A 267 25.25 -1.11 6.12
N VAL A 268 24.78 0.02 6.66
CA VAL A 268 23.39 0.13 7.14
C VAL A 268 22.37 -0.05 6.01
N LEU A 269 22.68 0.47 4.82
CA LEU A 269 21.80 0.34 3.64
C LEU A 269 21.67 -1.11 3.14
N ASP A 270 22.64 -1.98 3.45
CA ASP A 270 22.61 -3.40 3.05
C ASP A 270 21.54 -4.19 3.83
N TYR A 271 21.16 -3.71 5.02
CA TYR A 271 20.11 -4.29 5.84
C TYR A 271 18.70 -3.81 5.48
N LEU A 272 18.57 -2.76 4.66
CA LEU A 272 17.28 -2.19 4.26
C LEU A 272 16.30 -3.24 3.68
N PRO A 273 16.71 -4.20 2.83
CA PRO A 273 15.82 -5.26 2.38
C PRO A 273 15.29 -6.12 3.54
N LEU A 274 16.14 -6.47 4.50
CA LEU A 274 15.77 -7.25 5.68
C LEU A 274 14.79 -6.48 6.58
N GLU A 275 15.05 -5.20 6.82
CA GLU A 275 14.18 -4.30 7.58
C GLU A 275 12.76 -4.24 6.97
N ARG A 276 12.67 -4.15 5.64
CA ARG A 276 11.39 -4.16 4.90
C ARG A 276 10.68 -5.50 4.99
N VAL A 277 11.41 -6.63 4.96
CA VAL A 277 10.85 -7.97 5.22
C VAL A 277 10.28 -8.04 6.63
N VAL A 278 11.02 -7.60 7.64
CA VAL A 278 10.59 -7.60 9.05
C VAL A 278 9.32 -6.76 9.22
N MET A 279 9.29 -5.54 8.68
CA MET A 279 8.11 -4.68 8.74
C MET A 279 6.88 -5.32 8.07
N SER A 280 7.07 -5.89 6.87
CA SER A 280 5.98 -6.55 6.15
C SER A 280 5.47 -7.78 6.91
N GLY A 281 6.39 -8.57 7.49
CA GLY A 281 6.07 -9.71 8.34
C GLY A 281 5.28 -9.32 9.58
N LEU A 282 5.66 -8.23 10.27
CA LEU A 282 4.93 -7.69 11.42
C LEU A 282 3.51 -7.26 11.03
N ILE A 283 3.34 -6.55 9.92
CA ILE A 283 2.02 -6.13 9.43
C ILE A 283 1.13 -7.35 9.12
N ILE A 284 1.66 -8.35 8.42
CA ILE A 284 0.94 -9.59 8.10
C ILE A 284 0.60 -10.35 9.38
N ALA A 285 1.51 -10.41 10.35
CA ALA A 285 1.28 -11.06 11.64
C ALA A 285 0.09 -10.44 12.39
N PHE A 286 -0.15 -9.13 12.23
CA PHE A 286 -1.27 -8.40 12.84
C PHE A 286 -2.37 -8.00 11.85
N CYS A 287 -2.54 -8.78 10.77
CA CYS A 287 -3.37 -8.45 9.60
C CYS A 287 -4.83 -8.04 9.91
N SER A 288 -5.41 -8.52 11.01
CA SER A 288 -6.80 -8.24 11.37
C SER A 288 -6.98 -7.13 12.40
N VAL A 289 -5.90 -6.56 12.96
CA VAL A 289 -5.99 -5.54 14.02
C VAL A 289 -6.62 -4.25 13.49
N GLN A 290 -6.18 -3.77 12.32
CA GLN A 290 -6.69 -2.55 11.71
C GLN A 290 -8.18 -2.66 11.38
N ILE A 291 -8.60 -3.73 10.70
CA ILE A 291 -10.02 -3.94 10.40
C ILE A 291 -10.83 -4.10 11.68
N SER A 292 -10.33 -4.83 12.69
CA SER A 292 -11.01 -4.97 13.97
C SER A 292 -11.25 -3.63 14.69
N LEU A 293 -10.27 -2.71 14.65
CA LEU A 293 -10.40 -1.34 15.17
C LEU A 293 -11.34 -0.47 14.34
N ALA A 294 -11.33 -0.64 13.02
CA ALA A 294 -12.23 0.09 12.13
C ALA A 294 -13.69 -0.32 12.33
N LEU A 295 -13.96 -1.57 12.73
CA LEU A 295 -15.31 -2.14 12.78
C LEU A 295 -15.92 -2.19 14.18
N HIS A 296 -15.22 -2.79 15.14
CA HIS A 296 -15.84 -3.29 16.38
C HIS A 296 -15.20 -2.72 17.63
N ASN A 297 -13.87 -2.59 17.64
CA ASN A 297 -13.14 -2.39 18.87
C ASN A 297 -12.80 -0.92 19.10
N GLU A 298 -13.14 -0.46 20.30
CA GLU A 298 -12.80 0.90 20.72
C GLU A 298 -11.38 1.02 21.29
N THR A 299 -10.75 -0.10 21.64
CA THR A 299 -9.43 -0.13 22.27
C THR A 299 -8.48 -1.08 21.55
N LEU A 300 -7.20 -0.71 21.49
CA LEU A 300 -6.14 -1.53 20.89
C LEU A 300 -6.01 -2.91 21.57
N GLY A 301 -6.10 -2.95 22.91
CA GLY A 301 -6.00 -4.21 23.65
C GLY A 301 -7.13 -5.18 23.29
N ALA A 302 -8.36 -4.67 23.10
CA ALA A 302 -9.48 -5.51 22.65
C ALA A 302 -9.26 -5.99 21.20
N ALA A 303 -8.75 -5.13 20.31
CA ALA A 303 -8.44 -5.51 18.94
C ALA A 303 -7.35 -6.59 18.83
N ILE A 304 -6.29 -6.52 19.66
CA ILE A 304 -5.24 -7.55 19.69
C ILE A 304 -5.80 -8.89 20.21
N ARG A 305 -6.65 -8.85 21.25
CA ARG A 305 -7.32 -10.08 21.73
C ARG A 305 -8.25 -10.67 20.67
N ALA A 306 -9.03 -9.83 20.00
CA ALA A 306 -9.91 -10.25 18.91
C ALA A 306 -9.11 -10.83 17.74
N HIS A 307 -7.96 -10.24 17.42
CA HIS A 307 -7.04 -10.76 16.41
C HIS A 307 -6.53 -12.16 16.77
N ARG A 308 -6.05 -12.37 18.01
CA ARG A 308 -5.60 -13.69 18.47
C ARG A 308 -6.70 -14.75 18.37
N GLN A 309 -7.94 -14.40 18.76
CA GLN A 309 -9.10 -15.29 18.64
C GLN A 309 -9.43 -15.59 17.18
N PHE A 310 -9.43 -14.56 16.32
CA PHE A 310 -9.70 -14.68 14.90
C PHE A 310 -8.70 -15.59 14.18
N ILE A 311 -7.40 -15.39 14.42
CA ILE A 311 -6.34 -16.23 13.85
C ILE A 311 -6.42 -17.66 14.38
N GLY A 312 -6.63 -17.84 15.69
CA GLY A 312 -6.75 -19.18 16.28
C GLY A 312 -7.90 -19.99 15.69
N ALA A 313 -9.05 -19.37 15.45
CA ALA A 313 -10.22 -20.04 14.88
C ALA A 313 -10.15 -20.24 13.35
N ASN A 314 -9.44 -19.36 12.62
CA ASN A 314 -9.48 -19.32 11.15
C ASN A 314 -8.10 -19.50 10.50
N LEU A 315 -7.11 -20.05 11.20
CA LEU A 315 -5.71 -20.11 10.74
C LEU A 315 -5.57 -20.67 9.32
N HIS A 316 -6.28 -21.77 9.02
CA HIS A 316 -6.26 -22.40 7.71
C HIS A 316 -6.82 -21.47 6.61
N ARG A 317 -7.98 -20.84 6.84
CA ARG A 317 -8.61 -19.95 5.87
C ARG A 317 -7.78 -18.67 5.66
N VAL A 318 -7.22 -18.11 6.73
CA VAL A 318 -6.30 -16.96 6.68
C VAL A 318 -5.04 -17.31 5.89
N GLY A 319 -4.46 -18.49 6.14
CA GLY A 319 -3.29 -18.99 5.39
C GLY A 319 -3.55 -19.07 3.89
N TRP A 320 -4.71 -19.60 3.48
CA TRP A 320 -5.12 -19.61 2.07
C TRP A 320 -5.31 -18.21 1.48
N PHE A 321 -5.94 -17.30 2.23
CA PHE A 321 -6.09 -15.92 1.78
C PHE A 321 -4.74 -15.24 1.54
N LEU A 322 -3.80 -15.39 2.48
CA LEU A 322 -2.44 -14.86 2.37
C LEU A 322 -1.69 -15.48 1.18
N PHE A 323 -1.81 -16.79 0.99
CA PHE A 323 -1.20 -17.48 -0.15
C PHE A 323 -1.70 -16.93 -1.48
N ILE A 324 -3.02 -16.73 -1.61
CA ILE A 324 -3.62 -16.15 -2.83
C ILE A 324 -3.14 -14.71 -3.05
N CYS A 325 -3.08 -13.89 -2.00
CA CYS A 325 -2.54 -12.54 -2.09
C CYS A 325 -1.08 -12.56 -2.57
N ALA A 326 -0.26 -13.44 -1.97
CA ALA A 326 1.14 -13.60 -2.31
C ALA A 326 1.32 -14.02 -3.77
N MET A 327 0.52 -14.98 -4.26
CA MET A 327 0.55 -15.38 -5.67
C MET A 327 0.22 -14.22 -6.61
N HIS A 328 -0.86 -13.47 -6.36
CA HIS A 328 -1.26 -12.37 -7.24
C HIS A 328 -0.20 -11.27 -7.29
N PHE A 329 0.32 -10.87 -6.13
CA PHE A 329 1.38 -9.86 -6.08
C PHE A 329 2.68 -10.39 -6.67
N PHE A 330 3.02 -11.66 -6.47
CA PHE A 330 4.22 -12.25 -7.06
C PHE A 330 4.13 -12.26 -8.59
N PHE A 331 3.01 -12.70 -9.18
CA PHE A 331 2.85 -12.72 -10.62
C PHE A 331 2.90 -11.32 -11.25
N ILE A 332 2.19 -10.34 -10.67
CA ILE A 332 2.21 -8.99 -11.23
C ILE A 332 3.60 -8.34 -11.10
N MET A 333 4.32 -8.58 -9.99
CA MET A 333 5.68 -8.06 -9.80
C MET A 333 6.69 -8.76 -10.71
N ALA A 334 6.52 -10.06 -10.96
CA ALA A 334 7.35 -10.79 -11.92
C ALA A 334 7.12 -10.27 -13.35
N CYS A 335 5.86 -10.05 -13.75
CA CYS A 335 5.53 -9.43 -15.04
C CYS A 335 6.17 -8.04 -15.19
N ASP A 336 6.12 -7.23 -14.13
CA ASP A 336 6.74 -5.90 -14.11
C ASP A 336 8.26 -5.95 -14.22
N ALA A 337 8.92 -6.83 -13.46
CA ALA A 337 10.37 -7.02 -13.57
C ALA A 337 10.79 -7.48 -14.98
N ILE A 338 10.05 -8.43 -15.57
CA ILE A 338 10.30 -8.90 -16.94
C ILE A 338 10.16 -7.76 -17.94
N ALA A 339 9.05 -7.04 -17.89
CA ALA A 339 8.77 -5.97 -18.83
C ALA A 339 9.74 -4.80 -18.67
N ARG A 340 10.02 -4.36 -17.43
CA ARG A 340 10.98 -3.28 -17.15
C ARG A 340 12.35 -3.60 -17.71
N ALA A 341 12.88 -4.79 -17.44
CA ALA A 341 14.19 -5.18 -17.96
C ALA A 341 14.21 -5.24 -19.51
N ALA A 342 13.11 -5.64 -20.13
CA ALA A 342 12.99 -5.72 -21.59
C ALA A 342 12.92 -4.36 -22.32
N ILE A 343 12.47 -3.32 -21.63
CA ILE A 343 12.19 -2.00 -22.21
C ILE A 343 12.98 -0.86 -21.55
N THR A 344 14.01 -1.17 -20.76
CA THR A 344 14.76 -0.21 -19.93
C THR A 344 15.16 1.06 -20.69
N ASP A 345 15.61 0.92 -21.94
CA ASP A 345 16.14 2.03 -22.76
C ASP A 345 15.07 2.72 -23.63
N ARG A 346 13.79 2.34 -23.48
CA ARG A 346 12.68 2.81 -24.33
C ARG A 346 11.67 3.60 -23.51
N LEU A 347 11.88 4.92 -23.36
CA LEU A 347 11.14 5.74 -22.41
C LEU A 347 9.62 5.74 -22.64
N VAL A 348 9.16 5.82 -23.89
CA VAL A 348 7.72 5.83 -24.21
C VAL A 348 7.07 4.50 -23.82
N VAL A 349 7.71 3.39 -24.18
CA VAL A 349 7.21 2.04 -23.86
C VAL A 349 7.23 1.80 -22.35
N LEU A 350 8.28 2.23 -21.68
CA LEU A 350 8.41 2.16 -20.23
C LEU A 350 7.32 2.97 -19.52
N PHE A 351 7.01 4.18 -20.01
CA PHE A 351 5.94 5.02 -19.46
C PHE A 351 4.56 4.35 -19.63
N LEU A 352 4.26 3.84 -20.83
CA LEU A 352 3.01 3.12 -21.11
C LEU A 352 2.89 1.87 -20.23
N TRP A 353 3.96 1.08 -20.12
CA TRP A 353 3.99 -0.09 -19.26
C TRP A 353 3.74 0.28 -17.79
N LYS A 354 4.41 1.31 -17.26
CA LYS A 354 4.20 1.79 -15.89
C LYS A 354 2.74 2.18 -15.66
N CYS A 355 2.08 2.85 -16.61
CA CYS A 355 0.66 3.19 -16.51
C CYS A 355 -0.24 1.93 -16.42
N ILE A 356 0.02 0.93 -17.27
CA ILE A 356 -0.71 -0.35 -17.27
C ILE A 356 -0.48 -1.10 -15.96
N PHE A 357 0.78 -1.26 -15.56
CA PHE A 357 1.18 -1.98 -14.35
C PHE A 357 0.53 -1.38 -13.11
N VAL A 358 0.58 -0.05 -12.96
CA VAL A 358 -0.01 0.65 -11.82
C VAL A 358 -1.53 0.50 -11.77
N SER A 359 -2.19 0.56 -12.94
CA SER A 359 -3.63 0.36 -13.04
C SER A 359 -4.03 -1.06 -12.62
N LEU A 360 -3.29 -2.07 -13.10
CA LEU A 360 -3.51 -3.46 -12.75
C LEU A 360 -3.22 -3.73 -11.27
N ARG A 361 -2.12 -3.19 -10.72
CA ARG A 361 -1.77 -3.29 -9.31
C ARG A 361 -2.84 -2.66 -8.43
N GLY A 362 -3.34 -1.48 -8.79
CA GLY A 362 -4.41 -0.81 -8.06
C GLY A 362 -5.72 -1.59 -8.08
N LEU A 363 -6.07 -2.20 -9.22
CA LEU A 363 -7.23 -3.09 -9.35
C LEU A 363 -7.11 -4.32 -8.45
N ILE A 364 -5.98 -5.04 -8.51
CA ILE A 364 -5.73 -6.23 -7.67
C ILE A 364 -5.76 -5.85 -6.19
N THR A 365 -5.12 -4.74 -5.82
CA THR A 365 -5.08 -4.28 -4.42
C THR A 365 -6.47 -3.94 -3.90
N GLY A 366 -7.27 -3.20 -4.69
CA GLY A 366 -8.65 -2.87 -4.33
C GLY A 366 -9.56 -4.09 -4.22
N TRP A 367 -9.40 -5.04 -5.14
CA TRP A 367 -10.12 -6.31 -5.10
C TRP A 367 -9.76 -7.13 -3.85
N LEU A 368 -8.47 -7.34 -3.57
CA LEU A 368 -8.02 -8.12 -2.42
C LEU A 368 -8.38 -7.45 -1.10
N LEU A 369 -8.35 -6.11 -1.00
CA LEU A 369 -8.86 -5.40 0.16
C LEU A 369 -10.37 -5.65 0.35
N ALA A 370 -11.17 -5.55 -0.72
CA ALA A 370 -12.61 -5.82 -0.63
C ALA A 370 -12.89 -7.28 -0.22
N SER A 371 -12.13 -8.22 -0.78
CA SER A 371 -12.19 -9.64 -0.41
C SER A 371 -11.79 -9.89 1.03
N TRP A 372 -10.78 -9.19 1.55
CA TRP A 372 -10.40 -9.26 2.96
C TRP A 372 -11.53 -8.82 3.89
N VAL A 373 -12.21 -7.71 3.55
CA VAL A 373 -13.36 -7.23 4.33
C VAL A 373 -14.51 -8.23 4.32
N CYS A 374 -14.83 -8.81 3.14
CA CYS A 374 -15.87 -9.83 3.01
C CYS A 374 -15.51 -11.09 3.82
N PHE A 375 -14.27 -11.56 3.67
CA PHE A 375 -13.73 -12.72 4.39
C PHE A 375 -13.82 -12.54 5.91
N PHE A 376 -13.32 -11.39 6.41
CA PHE A 376 -13.35 -11.07 7.84
C PHE A 376 -14.79 -11.10 8.37
N ARG A 377 -15.75 -10.58 7.60
CA ARG A 377 -17.15 -10.55 8.00
C ARG A 377 -17.82 -11.92 7.96
N GLN A 378 -17.53 -12.75 6.96
CA GLN A 378 -18.03 -14.13 6.89
C GLN A 378 -17.61 -14.94 8.12
N CYS A 379 -16.32 -14.88 8.48
CA CYS A 379 -15.80 -15.52 9.68
C CYS A 379 -16.44 -15.03 10.99
N GLU A 380 -16.83 -13.75 11.07
CA GLU A 380 -17.56 -13.24 12.25
C GLU A 380 -18.98 -13.80 12.34
N THR A 381 -19.71 -13.87 11.22
CA THR A 381 -21.08 -14.41 11.18
C THR A 381 -21.09 -15.89 11.53
N ASP A 382 -20.19 -16.69 10.94
CA ASP A 382 -20.04 -18.12 11.24
C ASP A 382 -19.85 -18.37 12.75
N ARG A 383 -19.05 -17.51 13.40
CA ARG A 383 -18.80 -17.60 14.84
C ARG A 383 -20.05 -17.28 15.66
N ILE A 384 -20.79 -16.23 15.31
CA ILE A 384 -22.02 -15.84 16.03
C ILE A 384 -23.07 -16.96 15.91
N ASP A 385 -23.23 -17.52 14.71
CA ASP A 385 -24.17 -18.62 14.48
C ASP A 385 -23.76 -19.86 15.27
N TRP A 386 -22.46 -20.19 15.31
CA TRP A 386 -21.95 -21.30 16.12
C TRP A 386 -22.17 -21.08 17.63
N GLU A 387 -21.88 -19.89 18.16
CA GLU A 387 -22.11 -19.56 19.57
C GLU A 387 -23.60 -19.60 19.94
N SER A 388 -24.49 -19.21 19.03
CA SER A 388 -25.93 -19.31 19.26
C SER A 388 -26.38 -20.77 19.32
N ARG A 389 -25.88 -21.65 18.43
CA ARG A 389 -26.23 -23.08 18.40
C ARG A 389 -25.72 -23.87 19.59
N VAL A 390 -24.64 -23.44 20.25
CA VAL A 390 -24.10 -24.11 21.44
C VAL A 390 -24.85 -23.71 22.73
N ARG A 391 -25.60 -22.60 22.71
CA ARG A 391 -26.40 -22.13 23.86
C ARG A 391 -27.81 -22.72 23.91
N TYR A 392 -28.28 -23.34 22.82
CA TYR A 392 -29.52 -24.11 22.75
C TYR A 392 -29.17 -25.60 22.71
#